data_AF-A0A968FW23-F1
#
_entry.id   AF-A0A968FW23-F1
#
_cell.length_a   1.000
_cell.length_b   1.000
_cell.length_c   1.000
_cell.angle_alpha   90.00
_cell.angle_beta   90.00
_cell.angle_gamma   90.00
#
_symmetry.space_group_name_H-M   'P 1'
#
loop_
_entity.id
_entity.type
_entity.pdbx_description
1 polymer ?
#
loop_
_entity_poly.entity_id
_entity_poly.type
_entity_poly.pdbx_seq_one_letter_code
_entity_poly.pdbx_strand_id
1 'polypeptide(L)'
;MTNSRLVYSDELGKNCPECKKPLNKCRCEKKKKAPTSDGIIRVSRSTAGRKGKGVTVITGVPLQGRELKELAKKLKQKCGSGG
;
A
#
# COMPACT_ATOMS: atom_id res chain seq x y z
N MET A 1 20.36 0.73 24.41
CA MET A 1 19.76 -0.55 23.94
C MET A 1 19.21 -1.29 25.15
N THR A 2 17.96 -1.05 25.53
CA THR A 2 17.36 -1.67 26.71
C THR A 2 16.80 -3.04 26.32
N ASN A 3 17.61 -4.08 26.55
CA ASN A 3 17.26 -5.49 26.37
C ASN A 3 16.49 -6.00 27.60
N SER A 4 15.22 -5.60 27.77
CA SER A 4 14.33 -6.27 28.72
C SER A 4 13.61 -7.41 28.03
N ARG A 5 14.16 -8.62 28.17
CA ARG A 5 13.50 -9.87 27.78
C ARG A 5 12.29 -10.06 28.70
N LEU A 6 11.09 -9.77 28.19
CA LEU A 6 9.83 -9.97 28.89
C LEU A 6 9.70 -11.47 29.25
N VAL A 7 9.90 -11.82 30.53
CA VAL A 7 9.87 -13.21 31.00
C VAL A 7 8.43 -13.64 31.36
N TYR A 8 7.58 -12.71 31.82
CA TYR A 8 6.17 -12.98 32.13
C TYR A 8 5.35 -11.66 32.16
N SER A 9 4.07 -11.69 31.78
CA SER A 9 3.15 -10.55 31.88
C SER A 9 1.75 -11.05 32.20
N ASP A 10 1.23 -10.67 33.37
CA ASP A 10 -0.07 -11.12 33.90
C ASP A 10 -1.21 -10.13 33.62
N GLU A 11 -0.89 -8.96 33.05
CA GLU A 11 -1.85 -7.87 32.91
C GLU A 11 -2.13 -7.58 31.44
N LEU A 12 -3.40 -7.79 31.07
CA LEU A 12 -4.11 -7.25 29.90
C LEU A 12 -4.08 -8.10 28.62
N GLY A 13 -4.77 -9.24 28.70
CA GLY A 13 -5.47 -9.83 27.55
C GLY A 13 -4.57 -10.35 26.42
N LYS A 14 -5.22 -10.88 25.38
CA LYS A 14 -4.52 -11.43 24.21
C LYS A 14 -3.58 -10.36 23.61
N ASN A 15 -2.29 -10.65 23.58
CA ASN A 15 -1.28 -9.82 22.91
C ASN A 15 -1.16 -10.23 21.45
N CYS A 16 -0.92 -9.28 20.54
CA CYS A 16 -0.74 -9.61 19.13
C CYS A 16 0.60 -10.36 18.93
N PRO A 17 0.61 -11.54 18.29
CA PRO A 17 1.81 -12.37 18.12
C PRO A 17 2.87 -11.71 17.22
N GLU A 18 2.46 -10.78 16.35
CA GLU A 18 3.35 -10.13 15.38
C GLU A 18 4.10 -8.92 15.97
N CYS A 19 3.41 -8.14 16.81
CA CYS A 19 3.92 -6.85 17.27
C CYS A 19 3.99 -6.71 18.80
N LYS A 20 3.66 -7.76 19.55
CA LYS A 20 3.76 -7.87 21.03
C LYS A 20 3.10 -6.71 21.78
N LYS A 21 2.17 -6.02 21.14
CA LYS A 21 1.34 -4.96 21.72
C LYS A 21 -0.01 -5.56 22.11
N PRO A 22 -0.66 -5.04 23.16
CA PRO A 22 -2.03 -5.44 23.50
C PRO A 22 -2.94 -5.22 22.29
N LEU A 23 -3.89 -6.13 22.04
CA LEU A 23 -4.76 -6.09 20.85
C LEU A 23 -5.41 -4.71 20.64
N ASN A 24 -5.79 -4.03 21.71
CA ASN A 24 -6.40 -2.69 21.68
C ASN A 24 -5.48 -1.60 21.08
N LYS A 25 -4.16 -1.79 21.11
CA LYS A 25 -3.16 -0.88 20.53
C LYS A 25 -2.47 -1.48 19.29
N CYS A 26 -2.91 -2.65 18.85
CA CYS A 26 -2.38 -3.32 17.68
C CYS A 26 -2.83 -2.57 16.41
N ARG A 27 -1.87 -2.28 15.51
CA ARG A 27 -2.14 -1.74 14.17
C ARG A 27 -1.64 -2.67 13.07
N CYS A 28 -1.38 -3.93 13.41
CA CYS A 28 -0.72 -4.89 12.53
C CYS A 28 -1.66 -5.32 11.38
N GLU A 29 -2.99 -5.36 11.63
CA GLU A 29 -4.02 -5.47 10.57
C GLU A 29 -4.04 -4.29 9.58
N LYS A 30 -3.55 -3.10 9.97
CA LYS A 30 -3.52 -1.92 9.08
C LYS A 30 -2.38 -1.97 8.06
N LYS A 31 -1.42 -2.90 8.18
CA LYS A 31 -0.54 -3.25 7.07
C LYS A 31 -1.35 -4.09 6.09
N LYS A 32 -2.22 -3.42 5.32
CA LYS A 32 -2.91 -4.03 4.18
C LYS A 32 -1.85 -4.71 3.33
N LYS A 33 -1.94 -6.04 3.22
CA LYS A 33 -1.15 -6.82 2.27
C LYS A 33 -1.34 -6.20 0.89
N ALA A 34 -0.28 -6.19 0.08
CA ALA A 34 -0.39 -5.72 -1.29
C ALA A 34 -1.51 -6.54 -1.95
N PRO A 35 -2.38 -5.91 -2.76
CA PRO A 35 -3.40 -6.67 -3.47
C PRO A 35 -2.69 -7.76 -4.29
N THR A 36 -3.16 -9.00 -4.17
CA THR A 36 -2.72 -10.10 -5.04
C THR A 36 -2.98 -9.68 -6.47
N SER A 37 -1.94 -9.22 -7.17
CA SER A 37 -2.04 -8.90 -8.59
C SER A 37 -1.71 -10.15 -9.37
N ASP A 38 -2.44 -10.40 -10.46
CA ASP A 38 -2.19 -11.49 -11.40
C ASP A 38 -0.81 -11.38 -12.13
N GLY A 39 0.05 -10.43 -11.75
CA GLY A 39 1.31 -10.10 -12.43
C GLY A 39 1.12 -9.33 -13.74
N ILE A 40 -0.12 -9.13 -14.17
CA ILE A 40 -0.47 -8.48 -15.44
C ILE A 40 -0.79 -7.00 -15.20
N ILE A 41 0.04 -6.13 -15.77
CA ILE A 41 -0.23 -4.69 -15.85
C ILE A 41 -1.10 -4.42 -17.07
N ARG A 42 -2.28 -3.82 -16.85
CA ARG A 42 -3.21 -3.46 -17.93
C ARG A 42 -3.13 -1.96 -18.20
N VAL A 43 -3.03 -1.60 -19.47
CA VAL A 43 -2.97 -0.21 -19.93
C VAL A 43 -4.15 0.02 -20.88
N SER A 44 -5.01 0.98 -20.56
CA SER A 44 -6.19 1.30 -21.36
C SER A 44 -6.36 2.81 -21.51
N ARG A 45 -7.06 3.23 -22.58
CA ARG A 45 -7.47 4.62 -22.78
C ARG A 45 -8.87 4.80 -22.20
N SER A 46 -9.05 5.75 -21.29
CA SER A 46 -10.34 6.16 -20.74
C SER A 46 -10.67 7.60 -21.16
N THR A 47 -11.88 7.82 -21.64
CA THR A 47 -12.41 9.13 -22.05
C THR A 47 -13.60 9.58 -21.19
N ALA A 48 -14.05 8.73 -20.26
CA ALA A 48 -15.25 8.96 -19.46
C ALA A 48 -15.12 10.24 -18.61
N GLY A 49 -16.11 11.13 -18.70
CA GLY A 49 -16.21 12.35 -17.89
C GLY A 49 -15.20 13.47 -18.24
N ARG A 50 -14.43 13.34 -19.33
CA ARG A 50 -13.35 14.30 -19.66
C ARG A 50 -13.55 15.09 -20.94
N LYS A 51 -14.81 15.33 -21.33
CA LYS A 51 -15.18 16.15 -22.51
C LYS A 51 -14.40 15.72 -23.78
N GLY A 52 -14.29 14.41 -24.00
CA GLY A 52 -13.57 13.82 -25.15
C GLY A 52 -12.04 13.70 -25.01
N LYS A 53 -11.41 14.33 -24.00
CA LYS A 53 -9.97 14.18 -23.75
C LYS A 53 -9.69 12.79 -23.15
N GLY A 54 -8.94 11.97 -23.87
CA GLY A 54 -8.54 10.64 -23.42
C GLY A 54 -7.36 10.69 -22.46
N VAL A 55 -7.36 9.78 -21.50
CA VAL A 55 -6.22 9.53 -20.60
C VAL A 55 -5.86 8.06 -20.55
N THR A 56 -4.60 7.80 -20.24
CA THR A 56 -4.09 6.44 -20.07
C THR A 56 -4.30 6.01 -18.61
N VAL A 57 -5.02 4.92 -18.41
CA VAL A 57 -5.26 4.29 -17.11
C VAL A 57 -4.40 3.04 -17.03
N ILE A 58 -3.59 2.96 -15.97
CA ILE A 58 -2.70 1.83 -15.70
C ILE A 58 -3.23 1.13 -14.45
N THR A 59 -3.59 -0.15 -14.55
CA THR A 59 -4.11 -0.96 -13.44
C THR A 59 -3.32 -2.26 -13.27
N GLY A 60 -3.43 -2.87 -12.10
CA GLY A 60 -2.75 -4.15 -11.80
C GLY A 60 -1.30 -4.01 -11.31
N VAL A 61 -0.88 -2.81 -10.89
CA VAL A 61 0.46 -2.59 -10.34
C VAL A 61 0.52 -3.08 -8.88
N PRO A 62 1.35 -4.10 -8.52
CA PRO A 62 1.45 -4.63 -7.15
C PRO A 62 2.29 -3.76 -6.21
N LEU A 63 2.23 -2.43 -6.36
CA LEU A 63 3.00 -1.50 -5.53
C LEU A 63 2.06 -0.77 -4.58
N GLN A 64 2.55 -0.50 -3.37
CA GLN A 64 1.77 0.20 -2.35
C GLN A 64 2.13 1.68 -2.30
N GLY A 65 1.13 2.53 -2.10
CA GLY A 65 1.22 3.91 -1.59
C GLY A 65 2.40 4.76 -2.08
N ARG A 66 3.55 4.65 -1.41
CA ARG A 66 4.76 5.42 -1.70
C ARG A 66 5.43 5.02 -3.01
N GLU A 67 5.65 3.72 -3.22
CA GLU A 67 6.31 3.19 -4.42
C GLU A 67 5.48 3.45 -5.67
N LEU A 68 4.15 3.35 -5.55
CA LEU A 68 3.23 3.66 -6.65
C LEU A 68 3.28 5.14 -7.04
N LYS A 69 3.45 6.05 -6.07
CA LYS A 69 3.63 7.49 -6.35
C LYS A 69 4.97 7.78 -7.02
N GLU A 70 6.04 7.10 -6.63
CA GLU A 70 7.35 7.25 -7.29
C GLU A 70 7.33 6.76 -8.73
N LEU A 71 6.72 5.60 -8.98
CA LEU A 71 6.50 5.09 -10.34
C LEU A 71 5.68 6.09 -11.17
N ALA A 72 4.58 6.59 -10.62
CA ALA A 72 3.77 7.60 -11.28
C ALA A 72 4.57 8.87 -11.60
N LYS A 73 5.43 9.34 -10.69
CA LYS A 73 6.31 10.50 -10.93
C LYS A 73 7.25 10.26 -12.11
N LYS A 74 7.90 9.10 -12.18
CA LYS A 74 8.78 8.72 -13.29
C LYS A 74 8.04 8.68 -14.63
N LEU A 75 6.82 8.12 -14.65
CA LEU A 75 6.00 8.07 -15.85
C LEU A 75 5.56 9.46 -16.32
N LYS A 76 5.12 10.33 -15.40
CA LYS A 76 4.75 11.72 -15.73
C LYS A 76 5.92 12.49 -16.32
N GLN A 77 7.12 12.34 -15.74
CA GLN A 77 8.34 12.99 -16.26
C GLN A 77 8.69 12.52 -17.66
N LYS A 78 8.59 11.21 -17.94
CA LYS A 78 8.90 10.66 -19.27
C LYS A 78 7.85 11.01 -20.33
N CYS A 79 6.57 11.02 -19.95
CA CYS A 79 5.47 11.21 -20.89
C CYS A 79 5.02 12.67 -21.03
N GLY A 80 5.57 13.60 -20.25
CA GLY A 80 5.15 15.01 -20.24
C GLY A 80 3.67 15.21 -19.91
N SER A 81 3.05 14.22 -19.26
CA SER A 81 1.60 14.17 -19.04
C SER A 81 1.24 14.61 -17.62
N GLY A 82 0.26 15.51 -17.51
CA GLY A 82 -0.33 15.91 -16.23
C GLY A 82 -1.42 14.94 -15.77
N GLY A 83 -1.23 14.32 -14.60
CA GLY A 83 -2.18 13.39 -13.98
C GLY A 83 -1.51 12.55 -12.93
#